data_AF-A0A9W6EL59-F1
#
_entry.id   AF-A0A9W6EL59-F1
#
_cell.length_a   1.000
_cell.length_b   1.000
_cell.length_c   1.000
_cell.angle_alpha   90.00
_cell.angle_beta   90.00
_cell.angle_gamma   90.00
#
_symmetry.space_group_name_H-M   'P 1'
#
loop_
_entity.id
_entity.type
_entity.pdbx_description
1 polymer ?
#
loop_
_entity_poly.entity_id
_entity_poly.type
_entity_poly.pdbx_seq_one_letter_code
_entity_poly.pdbx_strand_id
1 'polypeptide(L)'
;MPPTVVEETAANDNTADIYSTSAPVSERTPLIREATKAEILNSGVGSGFPTVHAFEEGHGLGGVWWHNRYPSASVDTPVPFYEFSDPEIWSEWEWSQLYPGQEEIVRYFEFVDSKWGLSKDISFGTRVTDARWDNIRGIWSVVTRIRDGVESVAEARYLLPAMGFAAKKFVPEIEGLETFKGIM
;
A
#
# COMPACT_ATOMS: atom_id res chain seq x y z
N MET A 1 13.97 -11.81 -21.59
CA MET A 1 14.61 -10.88 -20.65
C MET A 1 13.84 -10.96 -19.34
N PRO A 2 14.49 -11.00 -18.18
CA PRO A 2 13.79 -10.83 -16.91
C PRO A 2 13.07 -9.48 -16.93
N PRO A 3 11.85 -9.35 -16.37
CA PRO A 3 11.28 -8.04 -16.14
C PRO A 3 12.24 -7.28 -15.22
N THR A 4 12.68 -6.11 -15.67
CA THR A 4 13.51 -5.20 -14.91
C THR A 4 12.81 -4.93 -13.58
N VAL A 5 13.40 -5.38 -12.47
CA VAL A 5 13.10 -4.80 -11.17
C VAL A 5 13.54 -3.35 -11.31
N VAL A 6 12.59 -2.42 -11.29
CA VAL A 6 12.92 -1.02 -11.11
C VAL A 6 13.42 -0.92 -9.68
N GLU A 7 14.72 -1.10 -9.47
CA GLU A 7 15.36 -0.69 -8.23
C GLU A 7 15.27 0.83 -8.18
N GLU A 8 14.31 1.31 -7.41
CA GLU A 8 14.29 2.71 -7.02
C GLU A 8 15.44 2.93 -6.04
N THR A 9 16.54 3.45 -6.57
CA THR A 9 17.60 4.07 -5.78
C THR A 9 16.95 5.16 -4.95
N ALA A 10 17.07 5.09 -3.62
CA ALA A 10 16.63 6.12 -2.70
C ALA A 10 17.24 7.48 -3.09
N ALA A 11 16.49 8.23 -3.90
CA ALA A 11 16.67 9.64 -4.11
C ALA A 11 15.55 10.31 -3.31
N ASN A 12 15.96 11.11 -2.33
CA ASN A 12 15.06 12.05 -1.66
C ASN A 12 14.35 12.90 -2.71
N ASP A 13 13.08 12.62 -2.99
CA ASP A 13 12.10 13.64 -3.27
C ASP A 13 10.69 13.12 -2.94
N ASN A 14 9.91 13.98 -2.29
CA ASN A 14 8.55 13.68 -1.83
C ASN A 14 7.59 13.72 -3.03
N THR A 15 7.33 12.59 -3.70
CA THR A 15 6.13 12.42 -4.54
C THR A 15 5.80 10.94 -4.70
N ALA A 16 4.64 10.51 -4.21
CA ALA A 16 4.02 9.30 -4.73
C ALA A 16 3.48 9.64 -6.13
N ASP A 17 4.02 9.01 -7.17
CA ASP A 17 3.62 9.26 -8.55
C ASP A 17 2.22 8.67 -8.83
N ILE A 18 1.24 9.56 -9.02
CA ILE A 18 -0.16 9.26 -9.38
C ILE A 18 -0.25 9.10 -10.91
N TYR A 19 -0.78 7.97 -11.38
CA TYR A 19 -1.24 7.80 -12.77
C TYR A 19 -2.73 7.44 -12.81
N SER A 20 -3.57 8.35 -13.32
CA SER A 20 -4.99 8.11 -13.61
C SER A 20 -5.18 7.61 -15.05
N THR A 21 -5.97 6.54 -15.25
CA THR A 21 -6.57 6.24 -16.57
C THR A 21 -7.95 5.59 -16.44
N SER A 22 -8.85 5.95 -17.36
CA SER A 22 -10.26 5.53 -17.48
C SER A 22 -10.45 4.21 -18.25
N ALA A 23 -11.32 3.32 -17.77
CA ALA A 23 -11.77 2.00 -18.25
C ALA A 23 -10.76 0.81 -18.11
N PRO A 24 -11.21 -0.46 -18.27
CA PRO A 24 -11.26 -1.59 -17.31
C PRO A 24 -9.95 -2.35 -17.00
N VAL A 25 -9.76 -2.90 -15.78
CA VAL A 25 -8.50 -3.47 -15.17
C VAL A 25 -7.31 -2.51 -15.16
N SER A 26 -7.12 -1.75 -16.24
CA SER A 26 -6.38 -0.48 -16.26
C SER A 26 -6.94 0.57 -15.28
N GLU A 27 -8.15 0.40 -14.75
CA GLU A 27 -8.76 1.30 -13.75
C GLU A 27 -8.38 1.03 -12.29
N ARG A 28 -8.13 -0.23 -11.90
CA ARG A 28 -8.00 -0.58 -10.47
C ARG A 28 -6.55 -0.66 -9.98
N THR A 29 -5.62 -0.84 -10.91
CA THR A 29 -4.19 -1.01 -10.59
C THR A 29 -3.55 0.25 -9.98
N PRO A 30 -3.89 1.49 -10.38
CA PRO A 30 -3.34 2.67 -9.72
C PRO A 30 -3.89 2.92 -8.32
N LEU A 31 -5.15 2.54 -8.07
CA LEU A 31 -5.89 2.90 -6.86
C LEU A 31 -5.47 2.07 -5.63
N ILE A 32 -5.01 0.85 -5.86
CA ILE A 32 -4.54 -0.05 -4.80
C ILE A 32 -3.12 0.34 -4.32
N ARG A 33 -2.33 1.04 -5.17
CA ARG A 33 -0.91 1.36 -4.93
C ARG A 33 -0.71 2.26 -3.72
N GLU A 34 -1.68 3.11 -3.47
CA GLU A 34 -1.61 4.11 -2.39
C GLU A 34 -2.20 3.59 -1.07
N ALA A 35 -2.89 2.45 -1.09
CA ALA A 35 -3.66 1.98 0.04
C ALA A 35 -3.00 0.83 0.82
N THR A 36 -2.04 0.11 0.23
CA THR A 36 -1.48 -1.13 0.80
C THR A 36 0.02 -1.30 0.58
N LYS A 37 0.67 -2.09 1.45
CA LYS A 37 2.12 -2.33 1.45
C LYS A 37 2.61 -3.25 0.31
N ALA A 38 1.79 -4.11 -0.32
CA ALA A 38 2.27 -4.96 -1.42
C ALA A 38 1.16 -5.36 -2.39
N GLU A 39 1.42 -5.25 -3.69
CA GLU A 39 0.49 -5.62 -4.75
C GLU A 39 1.00 -6.82 -5.56
N ILE A 40 0.11 -7.77 -5.82
CA ILE A 40 0.38 -8.94 -6.65
C ILE A 40 -0.58 -8.91 -7.85
N LEU A 41 -0.01 -8.81 -9.05
CA LEU A 41 -0.80 -8.80 -10.29
C LEU A 41 -0.64 -10.14 -11.01
N ASN A 42 -1.71 -10.93 -11.03
CA ASN A 42 -1.75 -12.18 -11.75
C ASN A 42 -2.50 -12.02 -13.09
N SER A 43 -1.80 -12.14 -14.21
CA SER A 43 -2.46 -12.33 -15.50
C SER A 43 -2.88 -13.80 -15.63
N GLY A 44 -4.10 -14.14 -15.19
CA GLY A 44 -4.64 -15.48 -15.40
C GLY A 44 -4.71 -15.81 -16.89
N VAL A 45 -4.08 -16.90 -17.33
CA VAL A 45 -4.27 -17.47 -18.67
C VAL A 45 -5.58 -18.26 -18.65
N GLY A 46 -6.70 -17.56 -18.80
CA GLY A 46 -8.02 -18.20 -18.87
C GLY A 46 -9.14 -17.30 -18.36
N SER A 47 -9.58 -16.36 -19.19
CA SER A 47 -10.97 -15.81 -19.29
C SER A 47 -11.04 -14.34 -19.74
N GLY A 48 -9.92 -13.62 -19.86
CA GLY A 48 -9.87 -12.41 -20.71
C GLY A 48 -9.39 -11.10 -20.09
N PHE A 49 -9.05 -11.00 -18.81
CA PHE A 49 -8.40 -9.82 -18.24
C PHE A 49 -7.42 -10.16 -17.09
N PRO A 50 -6.40 -9.33 -16.82
CA PRO A 50 -5.54 -9.49 -15.64
C PRO A 50 -6.36 -9.34 -14.35
N THR A 51 -6.04 -10.11 -13.31
CA THR A 51 -6.60 -9.94 -11.96
C THR A 51 -5.53 -9.38 -11.02
N VAL A 52 -5.87 -8.37 -10.23
CA VAL A 52 -5.00 -7.76 -9.21
C VAL A 52 -5.44 -8.25 -7.84
N HIS A 53 -4.49 -8.57 -6.96
CA HIS A 53 -4.74 -8.88 -5.57
C HIS A 53 -3.66 -8.24 -4.69
N ALA A 54 -4.04 -7.56 -3.61
CA ALA A 54 -3.09 -6.92 -2.71
C ALA A 54 -2.95 -7.68 -1.39
N PHE A 55 -1.79 -7.52 -0.74
CA PHE A 55 -1.51 -8.00 0.60
C PHE A 55 -1.15 -6.81 1.49
N GLU A 56 -1.96 -6.60 2.52
CA GLU A 56 -1.74 -5.57 3.52
C GLU A 56 -1.49 -6.22 4.88
N GLU A 57 -0.40 -5.82 5.53
CA GLU A 57 -0.09 -6.31 6.88
C GLU A 57 -1.10 -5.79 7.93
N GLY A 58 -1.50 -4.54 7.76
CA GLY A 58 -2.54 -3.88 8.55
C GLY A 58 -3.92 -4.46 8.32
N HIS A 59 -4.89 -3.95 9.07
CA HIS A 59 -6.28 -4.40 9.07
C HIS A 59 -7.22 -3.33 8.49
N GLY A 60 -6.67 -2.41 7.71
CA GLY A 60 -7.41 -1.35 7.05
C GLY A 60 -6.51 -0.63 6.04
N LEU A 61 -7.13 0.26 5.27
CA LEU A 61 -6.50 1.01 4.19
C LEU A 61 -5.83 2.29 4.69
N GLY A 62 -5.01 2.87 3.80
CA GLY A 62 -4.34 4.15 4.01
C GLY A 62 -2.85 4.04 4.33
N GLY A 63 -2.28 2.84 4.23
CA GLY A 63 -0.84 2.61 4.34
C GLY A 63 -0.20 3.29 5.55
N VAL A 64 0.70 4.25 5.32
CA VAL A 64 1.40 4.99 6.37
C VAL A 64 0.45 5.61 7.40
N TRP A 65 -0.73 6.08 6.98
CA TRP A 65 -1.73 6.67 7.85
C TRP A 65 -2.44 5.64 8.71
N TRP A 66 -2.59 4.40 8.26
CA TRP A 66 -3.14 3.34 9.09
C TRP A 66 -2.16 2.94 10.22
N HIS A 67 -0.87 2.84 9.89
CA HIS A 67 0.18 2.37 10.80
C HIS A 67 0.66 3.45 11.79
N ASN A 68 0.82 4.71 11.36
CA ASN A 68 1.41 5.76 12.19
C ASN A 68 0.34 6.66 12.81
N ARG A 69 -0.02 6.39 14.08
CA ARG A 69 -1.07 7.10 14.83
C ARG A 69 -0.53 7.87 16.04
N TYR A 70 0.65 8.47 15.88
CA TYR A 70 1.20 9.30 16.94
C TYR A 70 0.37 10.59 17.09
N PRO A 71 0.32 11.20 18.29
CA PRO A 71 -0.46 12.41 18.52
C PRO A 71 -0.10 13.52 17.52
N SER A 72 -1.11 14.19 16.99
CA SER A 72 -0.96 15.30 16.04
C SER A 72 -0.34 14.94 14.69
N ALA A 73 -0.25 13.65 14.34
CA ALA A 73 0.08 13.24 12.97
C ALA A 73 -0.86 13.92 11.97
N SER A 74 -0.28 14.58 10.96
CA SER A 74 -0.99 15.40 9.98
C SER A 74 -0.21 15.43 8.66
N VAL A 75 -0.90 15.74 7.58
CA VAL A 75 -0.28 16.03 6.29
C VAL A 75 0.57 17.30 6.36
N ASP A 76 1.60 17.38 5.53
CA ASP A 76 2.41 18.58 5.27
C ASP A 76 2.02 19.30 3.97
N THR A 77 1.17 18.65 3.16
CA THR A 77 0.68 19.12 1.88
C THR A 77 -0.78 19.54 2.03
N PRO A 78 -1.16 20.76 1.63
CA PRO A 78 -2.52 21.25 1.82
C PRO A 78 -3.52 20.57 0.88
N VAL A 79 -4.78 20.50 1.28
CA VAL A 79 -5.91 20.17 0.39
C VAL A 79 -6.04 21.24 -0.71
N PRO A 80 -6.41 20.87 -1.96
CA PRO A 80 -6.72 19.53 -2.47
C PRO A 80 -5.51 18.81 -3.09
N PHE A 81 -4.28 19.13 -2.68
CA PHE A 81 -3.08 18.53 -3.28
C PHE A 81 -2.70 17.18 -2.65
N TYR A 82 -3.30 16.83 -1.51
CA TYR A 82 -3.09 15.56 -0.81
C TYR A 82 -4.33 14.67 -0.84
N GLU A 83 -4.88 14.45 -2.04
CA GLU A 83 -6.02 13.56 -2.30
C GLU A 83 -5.98 13.01 -3.74
N PHE A 84 -6.80 11.99 -4.02
CA PHE A 84 -7.02 11.49 -5.38
C PHE A 84 -7.71 12.53 -6.26
N SER A 85 -7.20 12.71 -7.48
CA SER A 85 -7.75 13.65 -8.46
C SER A 85 -9.03 13.18 -9.15
N ASP A 86 -9.59 12.04 -8.75
CA ASP A 86 -10.77 11.45 -9.38
C ASP A 86 -12.04 12.22 -8.99
N PRO A 87 -12.82 12.74 -9.96
CA PRO A 87 -14.07 13.43 -9.68
C PRO A 87 -15.08 12.64 -8.85
N GLU A 88 -15.12 11.31 -8.95
CA GLU A 88 -16.03 10.49 -8.13
C GLU A 88 -15.67 10.53 -6.64
N ILE A 89 -14.44 10.92 -6.31
CA ILE A 89 -13.95 11.04 -4.95
C ILE A 89 -14.04 12.48 -4.46
N TRP A 90 -13.32 13.41 -5.10
CA TRP A 90 -13.19 14.77 -4.56
C TRP A 90 -14.50 15.58 -4.64
N SER A 91 -15.45 15.21 -5.51
CA SER A 91 -16.73 15.93 -5.60
C SER A 91 -17.70 15.60 -4.46
N GLU A 92 -17.46 14.51 -3.72
CA GLU A 92 -18.34 14.01 -2.67
C GLU A 92 -17.67 13.96 -1.28
N TRP A 93 -16.37 14.27 -1.20
CA TRP A 93 -15.63 14.38 0.06
C TRP A 93 -15.35 15.84 0.42
N GLU A 94 -15.56 16.20 1.69
CA GLU A 94 -15.22 17.52 2.22
C GLU A 94 -14.25 17.39 3.38
N TRP A 95 -13.12 18.08 3.27
CA TRP A 95 -12.12 18.17 4.33
C TRP A 95 -12.51 19.21 5.38
N SER A 96 -12.31 18.85 6.65
CA SER A 96 -12.61 19.71 7.80
C SER A 96 -11.61 20.86 7.99
N GLN A 97 -10.39 20.72 7.48
CA GLN A 97 -9.31 21.69 7.60
C GLN A 97 -8.31 21.59 6.44
N LEU A 98 -7.49 22.64 6.27
CA LEU A 98 -6.51 22.74 5.17
C LEU A 98 -5.42 21.67 5.21
N TYR A 99 -5.02 21.25 6.43
CA TYR A 99 -4.03 20.19 6.67
C TYR A 99 -4.68 19.10 7.55
N PRO A 100 -5.42 18.15 6.97
CA PRO A 100 -6.11 17.10 7.71
C PRO A 100 -5.18 16.25 8.59
N GLY A 101 -5.67 15.90 9.77
CA GLY A 101 -5.00 14.98 10.68
C GLY A 101 -5.13 13.53 10.22
N GLN A 102 -4.28 12.65 10.77
CA GLN A 102 -4.24 11.23 10.43
C GLN A 102 -5.61 10.53 10.50
N GLU A 103 -6.43 10.83 11.52
CA GLU A 103 -7.75 10.22 11.67
C GLU A 103 -8.69 10.57 10.52
N GLU A 104 -8.60 11.80 9.99
CA GLU A 104 -9.41 12.24 8.86
C GLU A 104 -8.93 11.62 7.56
N ILE A 105 -7.61 11.47 7.38
CA ILE A 105 -7.03 10.76 6.24
C ILE A 105 -7.48 9.29 6.21
N VAL A 106 -7.55 8.61 7.37
CA VAL A 106 -8.06 7.22 7.41
C VAL A 106 -9.54 7.17 7.00
N ARG A 107 -10.38 8.10 7.48
CA ARG A 107 -11.79 8.16 7.05
C ARG A 107 -11.92 8.45 5.55
N TYR A 108 -11.02 9.26 4.99
CA TYR A 108 -10.95 9.48 3.55
C TYR A 108 -10.68 8.18 2.79
N PHE A 109 -9.70 7.36 3.23
CA PHE A 109 -9.46 6.05 2.61
C PHE A 109 -10.62 5.06 2.77
N GLU A 110 -11.34 5.10 3.91
CA GLU A 110 -12.57 4.32 4.09
C GLU A 110 -13.67 4.78 3.12
N PHE A 111 -13.81 6.08 2.91
CA PHE A 111 -14.72 6.65 1.91
C PHE A 111 -14.35 6.22 0.48
N VAL A 112 -13.07 6.31 0.12
CA VAL A 112 -12.55 5.85 -1.17
C VAL A 112 -12.87 4.37 -1.39
N ASP A 113 -12.67 3.52 -0.38
CA ASP A 113 -13.04 2.11 -0.46
C ASP A 113 -14.54 1.89 -0.64
N SER A 114 -15.38 2.71 -0.02
CA SER A 114 -16.82 2.62 -0.22
C SER A 114 -17.25 2.92 -1.67
N LYS A 115 -16.47 3.74 -2.40
CA LYS A 115 -16.70 4.09 -3.80
C LYS A 115 -16.13 3.05 -4.76
N TRP A 116 -14.89 2.63 -4.53
CA TRP A 116 -14.16 1.77 -5.48
C TRP A 116 -14.22 0.28 -5.14
N GLY A 117 -14.60 -0.06 -3.90
CA GLY A 117 -14.66 -1.42 -3.39
C GLY A 117 -13.33 -2.15 -3.54
N LEU A 118 -12.24 -1.56 -3.01
CA LEU A 118 -10.88 -2.07 -3.08
C LEU A 118 -10.69 -3.27 -2.14
N SER A 119 -11.27 -3.21 -0.94
CA SER A 119 -11.09 -4.22 0.13
C SER A 119 -11.44 -5.65 -0.30
N LYS A 120 -12.27 -5.84 -1.33
CA LYS A 120 -12.63 -7.16 -1.87
C LYS A 120 -11.46 -7.88 -2.55
N ASP A 121 -10.50 -7.11 -3.05
CA ASP A 121 -9.33 -7.58 -3.79
C ASP A 121 -8.05 -7.51 -2.91
N ILE A 122 -8.21 -7.40 -1.58
CA ILE A 122 -7.11 -7.21 -0.60
C ILE A 122 -7.19 -8.25 0.51
N SER A 123 -6.08 -8.93 0.77
CA SER A 123 -5.88 -9.73 1.97
C SER A 123 -5.22 -8.90 3.06
N PHE A 124 -6.04 -8.44 4.02
CA PHE A 124 -5.57 -7.77 5.23
C PHE A 124 -4.93 -8.74 6.22
N GLY A 125 -4.18 -8.21 7.19
CA GLY A 125 -3.48 -9.01 8.19
C GLY A 125 -2.42 -9.94 7.63
N THR A 126 -1.98 -9.69 6.40
CA THR A 126 -1.16 -10.61 5.62
C THR A 126 0.13 -9.91 5.20
N ARG A 127 1.25 -10.35 5.76
CA ARG A 127 2.58 -9.78 5.48
C ARG A 127 3.27 -10.60 4.40
N VAL A 128 3.76 -9.95 3.35
CA VAL A 128 4.72 -10.57 2.42
C VAL A 128 6.07 -10.69 3.10
N THR A 129 6.70 -11.88 3.03
CA THR A 129 7.96 -12.19 3.73
C THR A 129 9.09 -12.60 2.80
N ASP A 130 8.78 -13.15 1.62
CA ASP A 130 9.78 -13.54 0.61
C ASP A 130 9.13 -13.48 -0.79
N ALA A 131 9.92 -13.24 -1.82
CA ALA A 131 9.46 -13.31 -3.21
C ALA A 131 10.59 -13.84 -4.10
N ARG A 132 10.27 -14.82 -4.95
CA ARG A 132 11.24 -15.49 -5.84
C ARG A 132 10.72 -15.59 -7.25
N TRP A 133 11.56 -15.23 -8.22
CA TRP A 133 11.25 -15.39 -9.63
C TRP A 133 11.62 -16.78 -10.12
N ASP A 134 10.65 -17.47 -10.72
CA ASP A 134 10.85 -18.73 -11.44
C ASP A 134 11.15 -18.44 -12.91
N ASN A 135 12.41 -18.64 -13.33
CA ASN A 135 12.85 -18.41 -14.71
C ASN A 135 12.26 -19.39 -15.72
N ILE A 136 11.86 -20.59 -15.29
CA ILE A 136 11.29 -21.62 -16.18
C ILE A 136 9.82 -21.30 -16.45
N ARG A 137 9.08 -20.95 -15.39
CA ARG A 137 7.64 -20.66 -15.47
C ARG A 137 7.34 -19.21 -15.85
N GLY A 138 8.30 -18.30 -15.66
CA GLY A 138 8.13 -16.88 -15.92
C GLY A 138 7.11 -16.22 -14.99
N ILE A 139 7.14 -16.57 -13.70
CA ILE A 139 6.25 -16.05 -12.66
C ILE A 139 7.01 -15.83 -11.34
N TRP A 140 6.44 -15.00 -10.48
CA TRP A 140 6.81 -14.85 -9.08
C TRP A 140 6.08 -15.86 -8.20
N SER A 141 6.80 -16.43 -7.25
CA SER A 141 6.27 -17.09 -6.05
C SER A 141 6.48 -16.16 -4.86
N VAL A 142 5.41 -15.76 -4.20
CA VAL A 142 5.43 -14.79 -3.10
C VAL A 142 4.94 -15.46 -1.83
N VAL A 143 5.79 -15.49 -0.82
CA VAL A 143 5.49 -16.08 0.49
C VAL A 143 4.84 -15.03 1.37
N THR A 144 3.62 -15.33 1.82
CA THR A 144 2.85 -14.50 2.73
C THR A 144 2.73 -15.18 4.08
N ARG A 145 2.56 -14.39 5.14
CA ARG A 145 2.38 -14.86 6.51
C ARG A 145 1.27 -14.05 7.19
N ILE A 146 0.32 -14.75 7.78
CA ILE A 146 -0.72 -14.13 8.63
C ILE A 146 -0.29 -14.14 10.11
N ARG A 147 -1.00 -13.41 10.98
CA ARG A 147 -0.58 -13.18 12.39
C ARG A 147 -0.39 -14.44 13.23
N ASP A 148 -1.09 -15.53 12.94
CA ASP A 148 -0.94 -16.81 13.64
C ASP A 148 0.31 -17.61 13.21
N GLY A 149 1.10 -17.05 12.28
CA GLY A 149 2.33 -17.63 11.78
C GLY A 149 2.13 -18.58 10.59
N VAL A 150 0.89 -18.79 10.13
CA VAL A 150 0.63 -19.63 8.96
C VAL A 150 1.17 -18.94 7.71
N GLU A 151 1.98 -19.67 6.96
CA GLU A 151 2.53 -19.23 5.68
C GLU A 151 1.70 -19.74 4.51
N SER A 152 1.68 -18.97 3.43
CA SER A 152 1.05 -19.32 2.16
C SER A 152 1.89 -18.81 1.01
N VAL A 153 1.70 -19.41 -0.18
CA VAL A 153 2.40 -18.98 -1.39
C VAL A 153 1.37 -18.51 -2.41
N ALA A 154 1.49 -17.25 -2.81
CA ALA A 154 0.78 -16.69 -3.94
C ALA A 154 1.68 -16.75 -5.19
N GLU A 155 1.08 -16.97 -6.35
CA GLU A 155 1.80 -16.98 -7.63
C GLU A 155 1.26 -15.89 -8.55
N ALA A 156 2.16 -15.21 -9.25
CA ALA A 156 1.77 -14.12 -10.13
C ALA A 156 2.76 -13.85 -11.24
N ARG A 157 2.28 -13.36 -12.38
CA ARG A 157 3.17 -12.93 -13.47
C ARG A 157 3.93 -11.66 -13.13
N TYR A 158 3.28 -10.73 -12.41
CA TYR A 158 3.84 -9.43 -12.07
C TYR A 158 3.76 -9.21 -10.56
N LEU A 159 4.80 -8.57 -10.03
CA LEU A 159 4.90 -8.18 -8.63
C LEU A 159 5.13 -6.66 -8.58
N LEU A 160 4.28 -5.96 -7.85
CA LEU A 160 4.32 -4.51 -7.70
C LEU A 160 4.58 -4.16 -6.22
N PRO A 161 5.83 -3.87 -5.84
CA PRO A 161 6.12 -3.46 -4.48
C PRO A 161 5.58 -2.04 -4.23
N ALA A 162 4.70 -1.90 -3.24
CA ALA A 162 4.07 -0.63 -2.85
C ALA A 162 4.25 -0.35 -1.34
N MET A 163 5.39 -0.74 -0.77
CA MET A 163 5.61 -0.74 0.69
C MET A 163 5.77 0.67 1.29
N GLY A 164 6.05 1.67 0.46
CA GLY A 164 6.43 3.01 0.87
C GLY A 164 7.80 3.06 1.58
N PHE A 165 8.31 4.27 1.80
CA PHE A 165 9.62 4.48 2.44
C PHE A 165 9.61 4.24 3.96
N ALA A 166 8.45 4.41 4.61
CA ALA A 166 8.33 4.37 6.08
C ALA A 166 8.07 2.95 6.65
N ALA A 167 8.27 1.90 5.86
CA ALA A 167 7.91 0.53 6.24
C ALA A 167 8.75 -0.05 7.39
N LYS A 168 10.02 0.37 7.52
CA LYS A 168 10.95 -0.13 8.53
C LYS A 168 11.31 0.97 9.52
N LYS A 169 10.89 0.82 10.77
CA LYS A 169 11.30 1.69 11.87
C LYS A 169 12.80 1.52 12.13
N PHE A 170 13.53 2.63 12.19
CA PHE A 170 14.89 2.69 12.69
C PHE A 170 14.87 3.09 14.17
N VAL A 171 15.51 2.28 15.01
CA VAL A 171 15.77 2.61 16.41
C VAL A 171 17.29 2.57 16.58
N PRO A 172 17.94 3.71 16.87
CA PRO A 172 19.38 3.73 17.06
C PRO A 172 19.79 2.93 18.30
N GLU A 173 21.01 2.41 18.28
CA GLU A 173 21.62 1.76 19.45
C GLU A 173 21.96 2.83 20.51
N ILE A 174 21.05 3.04 21.45
CA ILE A 174 21.24 3.96 22.57
C ILE A 174 21.58 3.14 23.81
N GLU A 175 22.74 3.37 24.41
CA GLU A 175 23.12 2.74 25.67
C GLU A 175 22.11 3.07 26.76
N GLY A 176 21.63 2.04 27.47
CA GLY A 176 20.65 2.20 28.54
C GLY A 176 19.20 2.35 28.10
N LEU A 177 18.89 2.34 26.78
CA LEU A 177 17.53 2.44 26.26
C LEU A 177 16.60 1.35 26.84
N GLU A 178 17.08 0.11 26.89
CA GLU A 178 16.36 -1.06 27.45
C GLU A 178 16.13 -0.95 28.96
N THR A 179 16.86 -0.08 29.66
CA THR A 179 16.75 0.13 31.11
C THR A 179 15.98 1.39 31.49
N PHE A 180 15.47 2.13 30.49
CA PHE A 180 14.67 3.32 30.72
C PHE A 180 13.36 2.96 31.44
N LYS A 181 13.07 3.65 32.56
CA LYS A 181 11.91 3.36 33.42
C LYS A 181 10.64 4.10 33.02
N GLY A 182 10.73 5.04 32.07
CA GLY A 182 9.57 5.75 31.53
C GLY A 182 8.89 4.97 30.41
N ILE A 183 7.95 5.63 29.72
CA ILE A 183 7.26 5.06 28.55
C ILE A 183 8.09 5.40 27.29
N MET A 184 8.31 4.40 26.45
CA MET A 184 8.87 4.51 25.09
C MET A 184 7.86 4.11 24.03
#